data_AF-A0A969V5M2-F1
#
_entry.id   AF-A0A969V5M2-F1
#
_cell.length_a   1.000
_cell.length_b   1.000
_cell.length_c   1.000
_cell.angle_alpha   90.00
_cell.angle_beta   90.00
_cell.angle_gamma   90.00
#
_symmetry.space_group_name_H-M   'P 1'
#
loop_
_entity.id
_entity.type
_entity.pdbx_description
1 polymer ?
#
loop_
_entity_poly.entity_id
_entity_poly.type
_entity_poly.pdbx_seq_one_letter_code
_entity_poly.pdbx_strand_id
1 'polypeptide(L)'
;MKRTQALNTLIAFSLSFSLFVVSTATFAHTSDCAKKSGMEKLRCERHVEMAKKCGPIKGDAHFVCDRAFLLANPISCKSLTDKALVACDAEQKAFKLCEPNLGRDFMKCVKTTTGESPMGH
;
A
#
# COMPACT_ATOMS: atom_id res chain seq x y z
N MET A 1 -63.56 39.41 5.09
CA MET A 1 -63.87 38.84 6.42
C MET A 1 -63.41 37.40 6.48
N LYS A 2 -62.87 36.99 7.64
CA LYS A 2 -62.53 35.64 8.14
C LYS A 2 -61.25 34.96 7.64
N ARG A 3 -60.27 35.00 8.56
CA ARG A 3 -59.10 34.13 8.75
C ARG A 3 -59.50 32.66 8.88
N THR A 4 -58.61 31.76 8.47
CA THR A 4 -58.29 30.57 9.27
C THR A 4 -56.83 30.14 9.04
N GLN A 5 -56.04 30.25 10.09
CA GLN A 5 -54.75 29.57 10.26
C GLN A 5 -55.01 28.13 10.75
N ALA A 6 -54.19 27.17 10.34
CA ALA A 6 -53.88 25.90 11.03
C ALA A 6 -53.05 25.04 10.06
N LEU A 7 -52.05 24.26 10.42
CA LEU A 7 -51.49 23.91 11.72
C LEU A 7 -50.07 23.38 11.44
N ASN A 8 -49.18 23.61 12.40
CA ASN A 8 -47.85 23.04 12.47
C ASN A 8 -47.85 21.52 12.26
N THR A 9 -46.97 21.01 11.41
CA THR A 9 -46.54 19.60 11.49
C THR A 9 -45.02 19.59 11.48
N LEU A 10 -44.45 19.75 12.68
CA LEU A 10 -43.04 19.50 12.97
C LEU A 10 -42.85 17.97 12.89
N ILE A 11 -42.32 17.52 11.77
CA ILE A 11 -41.87 16.14 11.60
C ILE A 11 -40.50 16.03 12.28
N ALA A 12 -40.49 15.57 13.53
CA ALA A 12 -39.28 15.18 14.23
C ALA A 12 -38.91 13.74 13.81
N PHE A 13 -38.15 13.60 12.72
CA PHE A 13 -37.47 12.34 12.40
C PHE A 13 -36.19 12.26 13.24
N SER A 14 -36.28 11.59 14.38
CA SER A 14 -35.13 11.19 15.18
C SER A 14 -34.35 10.11 14.41
N LEU A 15 -33.38 10.51 13.59
CA LEU A 15 -32.39 9.58 13.06
C LEU A 15 -31.52 9.10 14.21
N SER A 16 -31.84 7.92 14.75
CA SER A 16 -30.93 7.13 15.57
C SER A 16 -29.72 6.74 14.74
N PHE A 17 -28.67 7.55 14.82
CA PHE A 17 -27.37 7.28 14.20
C PHE A 17 -26.63 6.25 15.05
N SER A 18 -26.98 4.98 14.86
CA SER A 18 -26.18 3.84 15.33
C SER A 18 -24.87 3.84 14.53
N LEU A 19 -23.83 4.47 15.08
CA LEU A 19 -22.47 4.33 14.57
C LEU A 19 -22.02 2.90 14.83
N PHE A 20 -22.20 2.07 13.81
CA PHE A 20 -21.50 0.82 13.64
C PHE A 20 -20.01 1.06 13.85
N VAL A 21 -19.48 0.50 14.93
CA VAL A 21 -18.05 0.28 15.07
C VAL A 21 -17.67 -0.71 13.99
N VAL A 22 -17.29 -0.21 12.81
CA VAL A 22 -16.63 -1.01 11.79
C VAL A 22 -15.29 -1.39 12.37
N SER A 23 -15.23 -2.60 12.96
CA SER A 23 -13.99 -3.32 13.21
C SER A 23 -13.27 -3.40 11.88
N THR A 24 -12.33 -2.48 11.65
CA THR A 24 -11.40 -2.59 10.56
C THR A 24 -10.57 -3.83 10.84
N ALA A 25 -10.87 -4.90 10.11
CA ALA A 25 -10.00 -6.05 10.03
C ALA A 25 -8.63 -5.53 9.59
N THR A 26 -7.73 -5.42 10.55
CA THR A 26 -6.31 -5.22 10.31
C THR A 26 -5.88 -6.37 9.42
N PHE A 27 -5.55 -6.05 8.17
CA PHE A 27 -4.96 -7.00 7.24
C PHE A 27 -3.74 -7.59 7.93
N ALA A 28 -3.86 -8.85 8.36
CA ALA A 28 -2.79 -9.64 8.93
C ALA A 28 -1.79 -9.95 7.80
N HIS A 29 -0.95 -8.97 7.49
CA HIS A 29 0.30 -9.17 6.79
C HIS A 29 1.44 -8.88 7.78
N THR A 30 1.42 -9.54 8.95
CA THR A 30 2.65 -9.70 9.73
C THR A 30 3.48 -10.76 9.01
N SER A 31 4.04 -10.38 7.87
CA SER A 31 5.05 -11.16 7.18
C SER A 31 6.18 -11.36 8.18
N ASP A 32 6.38 -12.58 8.66
CA ASP A 32 7.50 -12.89 9.54
C ASP A 32 8.79 -12.82 8.72
N CYS A 33 9.33 -11.60 8.60
CA CYS A 33 10.57 -11.34 7.87
C CYS A 33 11.78 -12.01 8.55
N ALA A 34 11.65 -12.46 9.80
CA ALA A 34 12.76 -13.07 10.54
C ALA A 34 13.20 -14.42 9.95
N LYS A 35 12.28 -15.13 9.26
CA LYS A 35 12.58 -16.40 8.57
C LYS A 35 13.20 -16.21 7.19
N LYS A 36 13.27 -14.97 6.69
CA LYS A 36 13.83 -14.63 5.37
C LYS A 36 15.29 -14.23 5.49
N SER A 37 16.02 -14.30 4.40
CA SER A 37 17.43 -13.87 4.36
C SER A 37 17.75 -13.04 3.11
N GLY A 38 18.90 -12.36 3.13
CA GLY A 38 19.39 -11.55 2.02
C GLY A 38 18.37 -10.54 1.49
N MET A 39 18.22 -10.49 0.17
CA MET A 39 17.30 -9.57 -0.51
C MET A 39 15.83 -9.80 -0.17
N GLU A 40 15.43 -11.05 0.08
CA GLU A 40 14.04 -11.37 0.41
C GLU A 40 13.64 -10.77 1.76
N LYS A 41 14.54 -10.83 2.75
CA LYS A 41 14.35 -10.18 4.05
C LYS A 41 14.22 -8.67 3.89
N LEU A 42 15.12 -8.04 3.14
CA LEU A 42 15.11 -6.59 2.95
C LEU A 42 13.85 -6.10 2.21
N ARG A 43 13.38 -6.86 1.21
CA ARG A 43 12.09 -6.59 0.55
C ARG A 43 10.92 -6.72 1.50
N CYS A 44 10.91 -7.77 2.33
CA CYS A 44 9.88 -7.99 3.33
C CYS A 44 9.82 -6.85 4.34
N GLU A 45 10.96 -6.45 4.91
CA GLU A 45 11.04 -5.35 5.87
C GLU A 45 10.56 -4.03 5.26
N ARG A 46 11.00 -3.71 4.04
CA ARG A 46 10.51 -2.54 3.31
C ARG A 46 9.00 -2.63 3.03
N HIS A 47 8.49 -3.81 2.68
CA HIS A 47 7.07 -4.01 2.43
C HIS A 47 6.23 -3.84 3.69
N VAL A 48 6.72 -4.24 4.86
CA VAL A 48 6.04 -3.97 6.14
C VAL A 48 5.89 -2.47 6.37
N GLU A 49 6.94 -1.69 6.16
CA GLU A 49 6.86 -0.22 6.29
C GLU A 49 5.96 0.41 5.23
N MET A 50 6.01 -0.11 4.00
CA MET A 50 5.12 0.31 2.93
C MET A 50 3.65 0.03 3.26
N ALA A 51 3.34 -1.15 3.80
CA ALA A 51 1.99 -1.55 4.15
C ALA A 51 1.41 -0.68 5.28
N LYS A 52 2.24 -0.26 6.26
CA LYS A 52 1.82 0.70 7.29
C LYS A 52 1.37 2.03 6.68
N LYS A 53 2.08 2.52 5.66
CA LYS A 53 1.79 3.79 5.00
C LYS A 53 0.65 3.69 3.97
N CYS A 54 0.72 2.71 3.09
CA CYS A 54 -0.11 2.60 1.90
C CYS A 54 -1.30 1.64 2.07
N GLY A 55 -1.27 0.73 3.06
CA GLY A 55 -2.33 -0.25 3.31
C GLY A 55 -3.73 0.30 3.62
N PRO A 56 -3.87 1.48 4.28
CA PRO A 56 -5.16 2.13 4.43
C PRO A 56 -5.77 2.61 3.10
N ILE A 57 -4.94 2.90 2.09
CA ILE A 57 -5.37 3.35 0.78
C ILE A 57 -5.94 2.16 -0.01
N LYS A 58 -7.07 2.36 -0.69
CA LYS A 58 -7.78 1.32 -1.45
C LYS A 58 -7.79 1.64 -2.96
N GLY A 59 -8.04 0.61 -3.77
CA GLY A 59 -8.12 0.72 -5.23
C GLY A 59 -6.79 1.09 -5.86
N ASP A 60 -6.83 1.71 -7.04
CA ASP A 60 -5.61 2.00 -7.81
C ASP A 60 -4.66 3.00 -7.14
N ALA A 61 -5.20 3.86 -6.28
CA ALA A 61 -4.42 4.79 -5.47
C ALA A 61 -3.44 4.08 -4.52
N HIS A 62 -3.75 2.85 -4.09
CA HIS A 62 -2.85 2.02 -3.29
C HIS A 62 -1.54 1.76 -4.03
N PHE A 63 -1.63 1.33 -5.29
CA PHE A 63 -0.43 1.02 -6.09
C PHE A 63 0.37 2.26 -6.45
N VAL A 64 -0.29 3.41 -6.60
CA VAL A 64 0.41 4.69 -6.77
C VAL A 64 1.21 5.03 -5.51
N CYS A 65 0.63 4.83 -4.31
CA CYS A 65 1.35 5.00 -3.05
C CYS A 65 2.52 4.01 -2.94
N ASP A 66 2.30 2.74 -3.24
CA ASP A 66 3.35 1.72 -3.17
C ASP A 66 4.52 2.07 -4.09
N ARG A 67 4.24 2.45 -5.34
CA ARG A 67 5.28 2.90 -6.29
C ARG A 67 6.06 4.07 -5.71
N ALA A 68 5.37 5.11 -5.25
CA ALA A 68 6.03 6.29 -4.68
C ALA A 68 6.89 5.93 -3.46
N PHE A 69 6.42 5.02 -2.62
CA PHE A 69 7.17 4.53 -1.46
C PHE A 69 8.43 3.77 -1.89
N LEU A 70 8.33 2.85 -2.85
CA LEU A 70 9.46 2.06 -3.33
C LEU A 70 10.57 2.93 -3.95
N LEU A 71 10.20 3.92 -4.75
CA LEU A 71 11.15 4.85 -5.36
C LEU A 71 11.84 5.75 -4.32
N ALA A 72 11.11 6.17 -3.28
CA ALA A 72 11.67 6.97 -2.20
C ALA A 72 12.53 6.16 -1.21
N ASN A 73 12.32 4.84 -1.13
CA ASN A 73 12.97 3.95 -0.17
C ASN A 73 13.65 2.76 -0.88
N PRO A 74 14.65 3.00 -1.76
CA PRO A 74 15.39 1.92 -2.39
C PRO A 74 16.18 1.13 -1.34
N ILE A 75 16.28 -0.20 -1.53
CA ILE A 75 17.14 -1.03 -0.68
C ILE A 75 18.60 -0.64 -0.94
N SER A 76 19.35 -0.43 0.14
CA SER A 76 20.79 -0.19 0.08
C SER A 76 21.53 -1.50 -0.17
N CYS A 77 22.33 -1.56 -1.25
CA CYS A 77 23.13 -2.75 -1.57
C CYS A 77 24.48 -2.82 -0.85
N LYS A 78 24.86 -1.77 -0.10
CA LYS A 78 26.23 -1.59 0.44
C LYS A 78 26.69 -2.70 1.40
N SER A 79 25.77 -3.35 2.09
CA SER A 79 26.06 -4.41 3.07
C SER A 79 25.78 -5.82 2.55
N LEU A 80 25.41 -5.95 1.26
CA LEU A 80 25.10 -7.23 0.64
C LEU A 80 26.33 -7.80 -0.07
N THR A 81 26.43 -9.13 -0.09
CA THR A 81 27.48 -9.86 -0.82
C THR A 81 26.86 -10.86 -1.80
N ASP A 82 27.69 -11.35 -2.72
CA ASP A 82 27.37 -12.48 -3.60
C ASP A 82 26.04 -12.31 -4.36
N LYS A 83 25.20 -13.36 -4.34
CA LYS A 83 23.92 -13.38 -5.05
C LYS A 83 22.97 -12.29 -4.57
N ALA A 84 23.03 -11.88 -3.30
CA ALA A 84 22.16 -10.82 -2.77
C ALA A 84 22.55 -9.45 -3.31
N LEU A 85 23.86 -9.18 -3.47
CA LEU A 85 24.34 -7.94 -4.10
C LEU A 85 23.87 -7.85 -5.56
N VAL A 86 24.05 -8.93 -6.33
CA VAL A 86 23.60 -8.99 -7.74
C VAL A 86 22.09 -8.75 -7.86
N ALA A 87 21.29 -9.39 -7.00
CA ALA A 87 19.84 -9.20 -6.99
C ALA A 87 19.43 -7.77 -6.58
N CYS A 88 20.16 -7.15 -5.66
CA CYS A 88 19.94 -5.76 -5.26
C CYS A 88 20.22 -4.78 -6.40
N ASP A 89 21.37 -4.92 -7.04
CA ASP A 89 21.75 -4.06 -8.17
C ASP A 89 20.78 -4.22 -9.34
N ALA A 90 20.32 -5.44 -9.61
CA ALA A 90 19.29 -5.71 -10.62
C ALA A 90 17.97 -5.01 -10.29
N GLU A 91 17.54 -5.03 -9.02
CA GLU A 91 16.34 -4.32 -8.60
C GLU A 91 16.49 -2.80 -8.72
N GLN A 92 17.62 -2.22 -8.31
CA GLN A 92 17.85 -0.78 -8.46
C GLN A 92 17.85 -0.35 -9.94
N LYS A 93 18.43 -1.16 -10.83
CA LYS A 93 18.37 -0.91 -12.27
C LYS A 93 16.94 -1.03 -12.81
N ALA A 94 16.20 -2.04 -12.36
CA ALA A 94 14.81 -2.23 -12.74
C ALA A 94 13.92 -1.06 -12.27
N PHE A 95 14.15 -0.51 -11.08
CA PHE A 95 13.38 0.65 -10.61
C PHE A 95 13.56 1.85 -11.52
N LYS A 96 14.81 2.16 -11.93
CA LYS A 96 15.11 3.24 -12.87
C LYS A 96 14.48 3.00 -14.25
N LEU A 97 14.61 1.78 -14.76
CA LEU A 97 14.04 1.41 -16.06
C LEU A 97 12.51 1.49 -16.06
N CYS A 98 11.88 1.04 -14.99
CA CYS A 98 10.43 0.94 -14.87
C CYS A 98 9.78 2.22 -14.35
N GLU A 99 10.54 3.20 -13.89
CA GLU A 99 10.06 4.45 -13.31
C GLU A 99 8.98 5.17 -14.14
N PRO A 100 9.04 5.22 -15.48
CA PRO A 100 7.97 5.85 -16.28
C PRO A 100 6.59 5.22 -16.12
N ASN A 101 6.52 3.95 -15.69
CA ASN A 101 5.26 3.25 -15.47
C ASN A 101 4.61 3.68 -14.15
N LEU A 102 3.28 3.72 -14.10
CA LEU A 102 2.52 4.14 -12.93
C LEU A 102 1.90 2.95 -12.19
N GLY A 103 1.70 3.12 -10.88
CA GLY A 103 0.97 2.18 -10.04
C GLY A 103 1.33 0.70 -10.27
N ARG A 104 0.34 -0.09 -10.69
CA ARG A 104 0.47 -1.53 -10.92
C ARG A 104 1.45 -1.87 -12.06
N ASP A 105 1.54 -1.03 -13.08
CA ASP A 105 2.41 -1.28 -14.24
C ASP A 105 3.89 -1.16 -13.87
N PHE A 106 4.22 -0.28 -12.92
CA PHE A 106 5.56 -0.23 -12.32
C PHE A 106 5.92 -1.57 -11.68
N MET A 107 5.04 -2.11 -10.82
CA MET A 107 5.28 -3.38 -10.11
C MET A 107 5.43 -4.54 -11.10
N LYS A 108 4.58 -4.57 -12.14
CA LYS A 108 4.63 -5.57 -13.19
C LYS A 108 5.95 -5.48 -13.97
N CYS A 109 6.35 -4.28 -14.39
CA CYS A 109 7.61 -4.06 -15.08
C CYS A 109 8.81 -4.54 -14.25
N VAL A 110 8.87 -4.18 -12.97
CA VAL A 110 9.95 -4.61 -12.09
C VAL A 110 9.98 -6.13 -11.97
N LYS A 111 8.84 -6.77 -11.69
CA LYS A 111 8.75 -8.23 -11.59
C LYS A 111 9.17 -8.93 -12.87
N THR A 112 8.76 -8.42 -14.03
CA THR A 112 9.18 -8.98 -15.33
C THR A 112 10.68 -8.79 -15.58
N THR A 113 11.26 -7.67 -15.12
CA THR A 113 12.68 -7.36 -15.34
C THR A 113 13.60 -8.17 -14.43
N THR A 114 13.20 -8.39 -13.17
CA THR A 114 14.04 -9.03 -12.16
C THR A 114 13.69 -10.51 -11.91
N GLY A 115 12.52 -10.95 -12.38
CA GLY A 115 11.92 -12.24 -12.01
C GLY A 115 11.27 -12.26 -10.61
N GLU A 116 11.38 -11.17 -9.85
CA GLU A 116 11.07 -11.12 -8.43
C GLU A 116 10.13 -9.94 -8.09
N SER A 117 9.19 -10.16 -7.17
CA SER A 117 8.35 -9.07 -6.66
C SER A 117 9.19 -8.04 -5.88
N PRO A 118 9.03 -6.72 -6.13
CA PRO A 118 9.70 -5.69 -5.31
C PRO A 118 9.19 -5.65 -3.86
N MET A 119 8.07 -6.33 -3.56
CA MET A 119 7.47 -6.46 -2.23
C MET A 119 7.97 -7.70 -1.47
N GLY A 120 8.79 -8.55 -2.10
CA GLY A 120 9.14 -9.87 -1.57
C GLY A 120 8.07 -10.93 -1.87
N HIS A 121 8.39 -12.17 -1.54
CA HIS A 121 7.50 -13.34 -1.59
C HIS A 121 7.07 -13.75 -0.18
#